data_AF-A0A858AQR0-F1
#
_entry.id   AF-A0A858AQR0-F1
#
_cell.length_a   1.000
_cell.length_b   1.000
_cell.length_c   1.000
_cell.angle_alpha   90.00
_cell.angle_beta   90.00
_cell.angle_gamma   90.00
#
_symmetry.space_group_name_H-M   'P 1'
#
loop_
_entity.id
_entity.type
_entity.pdbx_description
1 polymer ?
#
loop_
_entity_poly.entity_id
_entity_poly.type
_entity_poly.pdbx_seq_one_letter_code
_entity_poly.pdbx_strand_id
1 'polypeptide(L)'
;MNRVALGIPDEYCSTLVSHTLKPVVFSPAGFSRMYNNAATKRNVEWIKSDNAPNWHILDPIIENLNVVEEDYYTVPDVKSTIEFIEKLIK
;
A
#
# COMPACT_ATOMS: atom_id res chain seq x y z
N MET A 1 -2.94 -5.16 3.17
CA MET A 1 -3.19 -3.75 3.56
C MET A 1 -4.49 -3.60 4.35
N ASN A 2 -5.67 -3.77 3.74
CA ASN A 2 -6.97 -3.52 4.42
C ASN A 2 -7.16 -4.30 5.74
N ARG A 3 -6.79 -5.59 5.79
CA ARG A 3 -6.87 -6.37 7.04
C ARG A 3 -5.97 -5.82 8.15
N VAL A 4 -4.76 -5.40 7.79
CA VAL A 4 -3.80 -4.82 8.72
C VAL A 4 -4.29 -3.45 9.24
N ALA A 5 -4.81 -2.60 8.36
CA ALA A 5 -5.40 -1.30 8.74
C ALA A 5 -6.61 -1.43 9.69
N LEU A 6 -7.32 -2.56 9.67
CA LEU A 6 -8.43 -2.85 10.56
C LEU A 6 -8.01 -3.56 11.85
N GLY A 7 -6.72 -3.83 12.05
CA GLY A 7 -6.24 -4.57 13.23
C GLY A 7 -6.64 -6.04 13.24
N ILE A 8 -6.79 -6.67 12.06
CA ILE A 8 -7.17 -8.09 11.91
C ILE A 8 -5.99 -8.87 11.30
N PRO A 9 -4.94 -9.18 12.08
CA PRO A 9 -3.85 -10.04 11.63
C PRO A 9 -4.25 -11.51 11.71
N ASP A 10 -4.66 -12.09 10.59
CA ASP A 10 -5.11 -13.49 10.46
C ASP A 10 -4.12 -14.41 9.74
N GLU A 11 -3.06 -13.84 9.18
CA GLU A 11 -2.04 -14.54 8.41
C GLU A 11 -0.65 -14.11 8.88
N TYR A 12 0.38 -14.90 8.55
CA TYR A 12 1.76 -14.62 8.98
C TYR A 12 2.22 -13.21 8.58
N CYS A 13 1.99 -12.82 7.33
CA CYS A 13 2.38 -11.51 6.82
C CYS A 13 1.63 -10.37 7.52
N SER A 14 0.31 -10.50 7.72
CA SER A 14 -0.47 -9.48 8.42
C SER A 14 -0.07 -9.38 9.89
N THR A 15 0.24 -10.50 10.54
CA THR A 15 0.76 -10.54 11.92
C THR A 15 2.11 -9.84 12.05
N LEU A 16 3.06 -10.14 11.15
CA LEU A 16 4.39 -9.53 11.16
C LEU A 16 4.31 -8.02 10.99
N VAL A 17 3.48 -7.55 10.05
CA VAL A 17 3.29 -6.13 9.77
C VAL A 17 2.57 -5.42 10.94
N SER A 18 1.62 -6.08 11.59
CA SER A 18 0.93 -5.49 12.74
C SER A 18 1.79 -5.36 14.00
N HIS A 19 2.85 -6.16 14.16
CA HIS A 19 3.69 -6.18 15.36
C HIS A 19 5.11 -5.62 15.16
N THR A 20 5.49 -5.27 13.94
CA THR A 20 6.79 -4.65 13.69
C THR A 20 6.82 -3.20 14.19
N LEU A 21 7.92 -2.83 14.85
CA LEU A 21 8.24 -1.44 15.18
C LEU A 21 9.07 -0.76 14.08
N LYS A 22 9.52 -1.52 13.08
CA LYS A 22 10.27 -0.98 11.93
C LYS A 22 9.32 -0.33 10.92
N PRO A 23 9.80 0.65 10.14
CA PRO A 23 9.05 1.20 9.02
C PRO A 23 8.56 0.11 8.05
N VAL A 24 7.32 0.22 7.62
CA VAL A 24 6.67 -0.66 6.63
C VAL A 24 6.25 0.17 5.44
N VAL A 25 6.59 -0.28 4.24
CA VAL A 25 6.12 0.31 2.99
C VAL A 25 5.13 -0.63 2.31
N PHE A 26 3.90 -0.15 2.11
CA PHE A 26 2.89 -0.81 1.29
C PHE A 26 3.00 -0.30 -0.15
N SER A 27 2.98 -1.21 -1.12
CA SER A 27 2.79 -0.88 -2.53
C SER A 27 1.55 -1.61 -3.05
N PRO A 28 0.39 -0.92 -3.15
CA PRO A 28 -0.84 -1.52 -3.63
C PRO A 28 -0.71 -1.87 -5.11
N ALA A 29 -1.17 -3.07 -5.47
CA ALA A 29 -1.34 -3.47 -6.87
C ALA A 29 -2.67 -4.20 -7.04
N GLY A 30 -3.34 -3.95 -8.16
CA GLY A 30 -4.66 -4.51 -8.43
C GLY A 30 -5.51 -3.63 -9.33
N PHE A 31 -6.72 -4.09 -9.65
CA PHE A 31 -7.65 -3.32 -10.48
C PHE A 31 -7.97 -1.95 -9.87
N SER A 32 -8.10 -0.94 -10.74
CA SER A 32 -8.35 0.44 -10.33
C SER A 32 -9.57 0.59 -9.44
N ARG A 33 -10.64 -0.15 -9.74
CA ARG A 33 -11.88 -0.17 -8.94
C ARG A 33 -11.66 -0.61 -7.50
N MET A 34 -10.69 -1.49 -7.22
CA MET A 34 -10.42 -1.97 -5.87
C MET A 34 -9.73 -0.90 -5.02
N TYR A 35 -8.79 -0.17 -5.63
CA TYR A 35 -8.14 0.96 -4.98
C TYR A 35 -9.11 2.13 -4.81
N ASN A 36 -9.96 2.36 -5.82
CA ASN A 36 -10.92 3.45 -5.83
C ASN A 36 -12.14 3.24 -4.92
N ASN A 37 -12.35 2.02 -4.40
CA ASN A 37 -13.47 1.77 -3.50
C ASN A 37 -13.34 2.56 -2.19
N ALA A 38 -14.48 2.92 -1.59
CA ALA A 38 -14.52 3.78 -0.41
C ALA A 38 -13.85 3.17 0.83
N ALA A 39 -13.79 1.84 0.94
CA ALA A 39 -13.15 1.17 2.06
C ALA A 39 -11.62 1.26 1.97
N THR A 40 -11.06 0.96 0.80
CA THR A 40 -9.63 1.05 0.50
C THR A 40 -9.16 2.50 0.62
N LYS A 41 -9.89 3.47 0.06
CA LYS A 41 -9.54 4.90 0.23
C LYS A 41 -9.44 5.30 1.70
N ARG A 42 -10.43 4.95 2.53
CA ARG A 42 -10.37 5.25 3.98
C ARG A 42 -9.17 4.59 4.66
N ASN A 43 -8.85 3.35 4.31
CA ASN A 43 -7.70 2.66 4.88
C ASN A 43 -6.37 3.27 4.42
N VAL A 44 -6.27 3.70 3.16
CA VAL A 44 -5.10 4.42 2.63
C VAL A 44 -4.91 5.72 3.38
N GLU A 45 -5.95 6.52 3.56
CA GLU A 45 -5.89 7.78 4.32
C GLU A 45 -5.52 7.54 5.78
N TRP A 46 -6.02 6.47 6.39
CA TRP A 46 -5.65 6.09 7.75
C TRP A 46 -4.17 5.70 7.86
N ILE A 47 -3.60 5.03 6.85
CA ILE A 47 -2.18 4.69 6.79
C ILE A 47 -1.32 5.94 6.56
N LYS A 48 -1.78 6.89 5.74
CA LYS A 48 -1.08 8.14 5.45
C LYS A 48 -1.14 9.14 6.60
N SER A 49 -2.04 8.97 7.56
CA SER A 49 -2.18 9.87 8.69
C SER A 49 -1.24 9.53 9.85
N ASP A 50 -1.14 10.44 10.81
CA ASP A 50 -0.32 10.28 12.01
C ASP A 50 -0.75 9.11 12.92
N ASN A 51 -1.85 8.41 12.58
CA ASN A 51 -2.32 7.23 13.31
C ASN A 51 -1.42 5.99 13.09
N ALA A 52 -0.63 5.98 12.01
CA ALA A 52 0.26 4.87 11.67
C ALA A 52 1.66 5.38 11.30
N PRO A 53 2.41 5.99 12.25
CA PRO A 53 3.63 6.76 11.94
C PRO A 53 4.77 5.94 11.33
N ASN A 54 4.76 4.62 11.54
CA ASN A 54 5.75 3.70 10.98
C ASN A 54 5.29 3.07 9.67
N TRP A 55 4.09 3.40 9.18
CA TRP A 55 3.55 2.80 7.97
C TRP A 55 3.50 3.85 6.86
N HIS A 56 3.94 3.44 5.69
CA HIS A 56 4.03 4.28 4.51
C HIS A 56 3.36 3.56 3.36
N ILE A 57 2.80 4.33 2.44
CA ILE A 57 2.21 3.80 1.23
C ILE A 57 2.84 4.49 0.02
N LEU A 58 3.28 3.68 -0.93
CA LEU A 58 3.66 4.13 -2.26
C LEU A 58 2.40 4.32 -3.06
N ASP A 59 2.21 5.52 -3.59
CA ASP A 59 1.11 5.76 -4.52
C ASP A 59 1.30 4.90 -5.77
N PRO A 60 0.28 4.11 -6.16
CA PRO A 60 0.40 3.22 -7.29
C PRO A 60 0.38 3.95 -8.62
N ILE A 61 1.00 3.37 -9.63
CA ILE A 61 1.00 3.89 -11.00
C ILE A 61 -0.21 3.30 -11.73
N ILE A 62 -0.95 4.13 -12.49
CA ILE A 62 -2.04 3.65 -13.33
C ILE A 62 -1.46 3.19 -14.66
N GLU A 63 -1.67 1.92 -14.98
CA GLU A 63 -1.40 1.36 -16.29
C GLU A 63 -2.70 0.83 -16.89
N ASN A 64 -2.92 1.12 -18.17
CA ASN A 64 -4.07 0.57 -18.88
C ASN A 64 -3.69 -0.80 -19.43
N LEU A 65 -4.24 -1.86 -18.84
CA LEU A 65 -4.09 -3.21 -19.38
C LEU A 65 -5.07 -3.35 -20.55
N ASN A 66 -4.56 -3.17 -21.77
CA ASN A 66 -5.30 -3.32 -23.04
C ASN A 66 -6.05 -4.67 -23.19
N VAL A 67 -5.81 -5.64 -22.31
CA VAL A 67 -6.40 -6.98 -22.33
C VAL A 67 -7.82 -7.01 -21.75
N VAL A 68 -8.20 -6.03 -20.91
CA VAL A 68 -9.46 -6.08 -20.15
C VAL A 68 -10.28 -4.80 -20.17
N GLU A 69 -9.85 -3.77 -20.92
CA GLU A 69 -10.43 -2.40 -20.87
C GLU A 69 -10.57 -1.86 -19.43
N GLU A 70 -9.73 -2.33 -18.50
CA GLU A 70 -9.79 -1.97 -17.09
C GLU A 70 -8.44 -1.41 -16.66
N ASP A 71 -8.45 -0.21 -16.08
CA ASP A 71 -7.26 0.39 -15.50
C ASP A 71 -6.75 -0.47 -14.35
N TYR A 72 -5.43 -0.64 -14.27
CA TYR A 72 -4.76 -1.43 -13.26
C TYR A 72 -3.72 -0.59 -12.54
N TYR A 73 -3.71 -0.65 -11.22
CA TYR A 73 -2.68 -0.06 -10.39
C TYR A 73 -1.50 -1.02 -10.28
N THR A 74 -0.32 -0.57 -10.72
CA THR A 74 0.92 -1.32 -10.65
C THR A 74 1.84 -0.77 -9.55
N VAL A 75 2.73 -1.65 -9.11
CA VAL A 75 3.85 -1.30 -8.23
C VAL A 75 4.82 -0.44 -9.04
N PRO A 76 5.33 0.68 -8.49
CA PRO A 76 6.39 1.45 -9.12
C PRO A 76 7.62 0.59 -9.45
N ASP A 77 8.42 1.00 -10.42
CA ASP A 77 9.63 0.25 -10.76
C ASP A 77 10.62 0.17 -9.57
N VAL A 78 11.56 -0.76 -9.67
CA VAL A 78 12.53 -1.05 -8.60
C VAL A 78 13.33 0.19 -8.20
N LYS A 79 13.69 1.04 -9.17
CA LYS A 79 14.49 2.25 -8.90
C LYS A 79 13.67 3.25 -8.10
N SER A 80 12.45 3.56 -8.54
CA SER A 80 11.56 4.46 -7.79
C SER A 80 11.22 3.93 -6.39
N THR A 81 11.07 2.61 -6.24
CA THR A 81 10.85 1.97 -4.95
C THR A 81 12.04 2.15 -4.01
N ILE A 82 13.27 1.94 -4.50
CA ILE A 82 14.49 2.15 -3.70
C ILE A 82 14.64 3.61 -3.31
N GLU A 83 14.45 4.55 -4.25
CA GLU A 83 14.55 5.99 -3.98
C GLU A 83 13.56 6.44 -2.89
N PHE A 84 12.35 5.86 -2.86
CA PHE A 84 11.38 6.12 -1.81
C PHE A 84 11.84 5.58 -0.45
N ILE A 85 12.30 4.33 -0.41
CA ILE A 85 12.79 3.70 0.83
C ILE A 85 13.99 4.49 1.39
N GLU A 86 14.91 4.93 0.55
CA GLU A 86 16.05 5.73 0.98
C GLU A 86 15.65 7.08 1.60
N LYS A 87 14.59 7.71 1.09
CA LYS A 87 14.06 8.97 1.66
C LYS A 87 13.40 8.78 3.02
N LEU A 88 12.91 7.58 3.32
CA LEU A 88 12.27 7.27 4.60
C LEU A 88 13.27 6.97 5.73
N ILE A 89 14.48 6.52 5.39
CA ILE A 89 15.49 6.07 6.35
C ILE A 89 16.57 7.13 6.61
N LYS A 90 16.67 8.15 5.74
CA LYS A 90 17.58 9.30 5.90
C LYS A 90 16.93 10.40 6.75
#